data_AF-A0A0V1LG62-F1
#
_entry.id   AF-A0A0V1LG62-F1
#
_cell.length_a   1.000
_cell.length_b   1.000
_cell.length_c   1.000
_cell.angle_alpha   90.00
_cell.angle_beta   90.00
_cell.angle_gamma   90.00
#
_symmetry.space_group_name_H-M   'P 1'
#
loop_
_entity.id
_entity.type
_entity.pdbx_description
1 polymer ?
#
loop_
_entity_poly.entity_id
_entity_poly.type
_entity_poly.pdbx_seq_one_letter_code
_entity_poly.pdbx_strand_id
1 'polypeptide(L)'
;MSFKSLLVRSQGMMLNLRLVAVVLRRFCSKNDTPLKFSETPAFHRRHGRSPPITIPEYQFKDSEVRIVEFISATISLTVFLVYFARLREPNDLDMALDVSSPAERLEQIERQLLKDAIRRGKAKGLDVTQYEKRIVELDG
;
A
#
# COMPACT_ATOMS: atom_id res chain seq x y z
N MET A 1 -10.20 8.81 68.02
CA MET A 1 -10.15 7.77 66.97
C MET A 1 -11.11 8.16 65.86
N SER A 2 -10.59 8.42 64.66
CA SER A 2 -11.28 9.18 63.60
C SER A 2 -11.99 8.25 62.61
N PHE A 3 -13.32 8.39 62.49
CA PHE A 3 -14.22 7.65 61.58
C PHE A 3 -13.90 7.79 60.08
N LYS A 4 -12.96 8.68 59.70
CA LYS A 4 -12.59 8.95 58.31
C LYS A 4 -11.78 7.81 57.66
N SER A 5 -11.15 6.92 58.43
CA SER A 5 -10.32 5.83 57.88
C SER A 5 -11.13 4.61 57.41
N LEU A 6 -12.37 4.42 57.90
CA LEU A 6 -13.22 3.29 57.50
C LEU A 6 -13.93 3.51 56.16
N LEU A 7 -14.24 4.76 55.81
CA LEU A 7 -14.98 5.11 54.59
C LEU A 7 -14.11 4.94 53.32
N VAL A 8 -12.82 5.23 53.42
CA VAL A 8 -11.85 5.06 52.31
C VAL A 8 -11.65 3.58 51.98
N ARG A 9 -11.70 2.70 52.99
CA ARG A 9 -11.49 1.25 52.81
C ARG A 9 -12.68 0.56 52.13
N SER A 10 -13.89 1.10 52.28
CA SER A 10 -15.11 0.62 51.61
C SER A 10 -15.14 1.00 50.12
N GLN A 11 -14.72 2.22 49.76
CA GLN A 11 -14.70 2.67 48.35
C GLN A 11 -13.66 1.93 47.50
N GLY A 12 -12.50 1.59 48.06
CA GLY A 12 -11.47 0.82 47.36
C GLY A 12 -11.90 -0.62 47.01
N MET A 13 -12.74 -1.24 47.85
CA MET A 13 -13.21 -2.61 47.61
C MET A 13 -14.29 -2.69 46.51
N MET A 14 -15.15 -1.66 46.40
CA MET A 14 -16.18 -1.58 45.35
C MET A 14 -15.60 -1.30 43.95
N LEU A 15 -14.51 -0.51 43.85
CA LEU A 15 -13.85 -0.22 42.58
C LEU A 15 -13.23 -1.48 41.96
N ASN A 16 -12.61 -2.32 42.78
CA ASN A 16 -12.04 -3.59 42.33
C ASN A 16 -13.13 -4.57 41.85
N LEU A 17 -14.28 -4.66 42.54
CA LEU A 17 -15.38 -5.50 42.09
C LEU A 17 -15.97 -5.06 40.73
N ARG A 18 -16.13 -3.74 40.51
CA ARG A 18 -16.63 -3.22 39.24
C ARG A 18 -15.65 -3.44 38.10
N LEU A 19 -14.35 -3.27 38.37
CA LEU A 19 -13.30 -3.48 37.38
C LEU A 19 -13.19 -4.98 37.02
N VAL A 20 -13.29 -5.88 38.01
CA VAL A 20 -13.35 -7.33 37.81
C VAL A 20 -14.60 -7.75 37.03
N ALA A 21 -15.77 -7.14 37.30
CA ALA A 21 -17.00 -7.42 36.55
C ALA A 21 -16.92 -6.97 35.07
N VAL A 22 -16.25 -5.85 34.79
CA VAL A 22 -16.02 -5.37 33.41
C VAL A 22 -15.02 -6.26 32.67
N VAL A 23 -13.98 -6.76 33.36
CA VAL A 23 -13.00 -7.68 32.78
C VAL A 23 -13.63 -9.05 32.50
N LEU A 24 -14.44 -9.59 33.42
CA LEU A 24 -15.15 -10.86 33.24
C LEU A 24 -16.20 -10.81 32.12
N ARG A 25 -16.86 -9.66 31.91
CA ARG A 25 -17.76 -9.49 30.74
C ARG A 25 -17.05 -9.53 29.40
N ARG A 26 -15.74 -9.29 29.35
CA ARG A 26 -14.96 -9.29 28.09
C ARG A 26 -14.54 -10.69 27.63
N PHE A 27 -14.64 -11.71 28.50
CA PHE A 27 -14.15 -13.06 28.21
C PHE A 27 -15.22 -14.05 27.72
N CYS A 28 -16.49 -13.66 27.68
CA CYS A 28 -17.58 -14.52 27.19
C CYS A 28 -18.17 -13.97 25.88
N SER A 29 -17.40 -13.98 24.80
CA SER A 29 -17.96 -13.96 23.45
C SER A 29 -17.79 -15.36 22.86
N LYS A 30 -18.80 -16.20 23.06
CA LYS A 30 -18.97 -17.43 22.29
C LYS A 30 -19.34 -16.98 20.88
N ASN A 31 -18.44 -17.15 19.91
CA ASN A 31 -18.69 -17.46 18.51
C ASN A 31 -17.35 -17.41 17.75
N ASP A 32 -16.79 -18.58 17.44
CA ASP A 32 -15.60 -18.76 16.61
C ASP A 32 -15.91 -18.58 15.11
N THR A 33 -16.53 -17.45 14.75
CA THR A 33 -16.65 -17.03 13.36
C THR A 33 -15.66 -15.91 13.09
N PRO A 34 -15.03 -15.86 11.89
CA PRO A 34 -14.10 -14.79 11.56
C PRO A 34 -14.83 -13.44 11.65
N LEU A 35 -14.33 -12.58 12.54
CA LEU A 35 -14.94 -11.30 12.87
C LEU A 35 -14.95 -10.41 11.62
N LYS A 36 -16.11 -10.27 10.97
CA LYS A 36 -16.28 -9.35 9.85
C LYS A 36 -16.27 -7.92 10.37
N PHE A 37 -15.41 -7.08 9.80
CA PHE A 37 -15.28 -5.66 10.19
C PHE A 37 -16.63 -4.92 10.14
N SER A 38 -17.49 -5.26 9.18
CA SER A 38 -18.85 -4.73 9.03
C SER A 38 -19.76 -5.00 10.23
N GLU A 39 -19.53 -6.08 10.99
CA GLU A 39 -20.36 -6.46 12.14
C GLU A 39 -19.81 -5.87 13.46
N THR A 40 -18.66 -5.20 13.41
CA THR A 40 -18.08 -4.60 14.61
C THR A 40 -18.90 -3.39 15.08
N PRO A 41 -18.99 -3.15 16.41
CA PRO A 41 -19.61 -1.95 16.96
C PRO A 41 -18.87 -0.66 16.57
N ALA A 42 -17.62 -0.76 16.09
CA ALA A 42 -16.87 0.37 15.54
C ALA A 42 -17.40 0.79 14.15
N PHE A 43 -17.84 -0.15 13.31
CA PHE A 43 -18.40 0.11 11.99
C PHE A 43 -19.81 0.73 12.04
N HIS A 44 -20.64 0.25 12.96
CA HIS A 44 -22.01 0.78 13.18
C HIS A 44 -22.04 2.09 13.99
N ARG A 45 -20.88 2.60 14.41
CA ARG A 45 -20.80 3.89 15.10
C ARG A 45 -21.10 4.98 14.08
N ARG A 46 -22.35 5.43 14.05
CA ARG A 46 -22.88 6.53 13.22
C ARG A 46 -21.77 7.52 12.84
N HIS A 47 -21.55 7.68 11.53
CA HIS A 47 -20.84 8.81 10.89
C HIS A 47 -21.52 10.17 11.17
N GLY A 48 -22.20 10.36 12.30
CA GLY A 48 -22.89 11.60 12.66
C GLY A 48 -22.01 12.58 13.44
N ARG A 49 -20.74 12.24 13.70
CA ARG A 49 -19.75 13.09 14.37
C ARG A 49 -18.36 12.87 13.80
N SER A 50 -18.21 12.91 12.47
CA SER A 50 -16.93 13.37 11.95
C SER A 50 -16.75 14.81 12.45
N PRO A 51 -15.61 15.16 13.09
CA PRO A 51 -15.33 16.57 13.32
C PRO A 51 -15.43 17.30 11.98
N PRO A 52 -15.97 18.52 11.93
CA PRO A 52 -15.94 19.29 10.69
C PRO A 52 -14.49 19.29 10.20
N ILE A 53 -14.27 18.86 8.96
CA ILE A 53 -12.99 19.10 8.28
C ILE A 53 -12.95 20.61 8.06
N THR A 54 -12.56 21.36 9.09
CA THR A 54 -12.21 22.77 8.95
C THR A 54 -10.91 22.78 8.20
N ILE A 55 -11.00 22.85 6.87
CA ILE A 55 -9.88 23.21 6.03
C ILE A 55 -9.47 24.60 6.50
N PRO A 56 -8.31 24.74 7.14
CA PRO A 56 -7.93 25.99 7.75
C PRO A 56 -7.67 27.01 6.65
N GLU A 57 -8.11 28.25 6.89
CA GLU A 57 -8.18 29.32 5.89
C GLU A 57 -6.81 29.65 5.26
N TYR A 58 -5.70 29.32 5.94
CA TYR A 58 -4.34 29.42 5.39
C TYR A 58 -4.10 28.53 4.15
N GLN A 59 -4.97 27.58 3.85
CA GLN A 59 -4.89 26.80 2.60
C GLN A 59 -5.36 27.58 1.37
N PHE A 60 -6.12 28.66 1.56
CA PHE A 60 -6.46 29.59 0.50
C PHE A 60 -5.31 30.59 0.33
N LYS A 61 -4.23 30.14 -0.32
CA LYS A 61 -3.13 31.03 -0.70
C LYS A 61 -3.63 32.06 -1.71
N ASP A 62 -3.17 33.30 -1.53
CA ASP A 62 -3.33 34.39 -2.50
C ASP A 62 -2.93 33.94 -3.90
N SER A 63 -3.63 34.47 -4.91
CA SER A 63 -3.42 34.12 -6.32
C SER A 63 -1.97 34.32 -6.75
N GLU A 64 -1.32 35.38 -6.26
CA GLU A 64 0.07 35.71 -6.57
C GLU A 64 1.05 34.64 -6.05
N VAL A 65 0.88 34.21 -4.80
CA VAL A 65 1.73 33.17 -4.18
C VAL A 65 1.59 31.84 -4.93
N ARG A 66 0.36 31.51 -5.38
CA ARG A 66 0.09 30.29 -6.16
C ARG A 66 0.79 30.30 -7.52
N ILE A 67 0.85 31.44 -8.19
CA ILE A 67 1.53 31.59 -9.49
C ILE A 67 3.04 31.42 -9.32
N VAL A 68 3.63 32.06 -8.31
CA VAL A 68 5.07 31.93 -8.03
C VAL A 68 5.44 30.48 -7.69
N GLU A 69 4.63 29.80 -6.88
CA GLU A 69 4.83 28.38 -6.57
C GLU A 69 4.76 27.51 -7.83
N PHE A 70 3.76 27.73 -8.69
CA PHE A 70 3.62 27.01 -9.94
C PHE A 70 4.80 27.24 -10.89
N ILE A 71 5.28 28.48 -11.01
CA ILE A 71 6.45 28.82 -11.82
C ILE A 71 7.71 28.16 -11.23
N SER A 72 7.90 28.22 -9.91
CA SER A 72 9.05 27.60 -9.27
C SER A 72 9.06 26.07 -9.45
N ALA A 73 7.89 25.42 -9.31
CA ALA A 73 7.74 23.99 -9.53
C ALA A 73 8.01 23.61 -10.98
N THR A 74 7.45 24.35 -11.94
CA THR A 74 7.67 24.07 -13.37
C THR A 74 9.13 24.28 -13.79
N ILE A 75 9.80 25.30 -13.25
CA ILE A 75 11.24 25.52 -13.48
C ILE A 75 12.07 24.38 -12.87
N SER A 76 11.79 23.96 -11.63
CA SER A 76 12.51 22.84 -11.02
C SER A 76 12.33 21.53 -11.80
N LEU A 77 11.11 21.26 -12.29
CA LEU A 77 10.80 20.08 -13.09
C LEU A 77 11.46 20.13 -14.47
N THR A 78 11.47 21.29 -15.13
CA THR A 78 12.12 21.44 -16.44
C THR A 78 13.63 21.28 -16.33
N VAL A 79 14.27 21.86 -15.31
CA VAL A 79 15.72 21.65 -15.06
C VAL A 79 16.02 20.17 -14.80
N PHE A 80 15.18 19.49 -14.01
CA PHE A 80 15.30 18.05 -13.78
C PHE A 80 15.20 17.25 -15.09
N LEU A 81 14.19 17.52 -15.92
CA LEU A 81 14.01 16.84 -17.20
C LEU A 81 15.17 17.10 -18.17
N VAL A 82 15.63 18.35 -18.27
CA VAL A 82 16.77 18.72 -19.13
C VAL A 82 18.05 18.03 -18.66
N TYR A 83 18.26 17.95 -17.35
CA TYR A 83 19.39 17.22 -16.78
C TYR A 83 19.34 15.75 -17.21
N PHE A 84 18.23 15.05 -16.97
CA PHE A 84 18.11 13.63 -17.30
C PHE A 84 18.09 13.32 -18.80
N ALA A 85 17.53 14.21 -19.62
CA ALA A 85 17.37 13.97 -21.05
C ALA A 85 18.59 14.36 -21.89
N ARG A 86 19.42 15.32 -21.42
CA ARG A 86 20.47 15.90 -22.27
C ARG A 86 21.83 16.10 -21.60
N LEU A 87 21.87 16.48 -20.32
CA LEU A 87 23.13 16.80 -19.63
C LEU A 87 23.71 15.63 -18.85
N ARG A 88 22.90 14.62 -18.54
CA ARG A 88 23.37 13.39 -17.93
C ARG A 88 24.27 12.68 -18.93
N GLU A 89 25.52 12.47 -18.54
CA GLU A 89 26.48 11.61 -19.24
C GLU A 89 25.80 10.26 -19.54
N PRO A 90 26.00 9.65 -20.72
CA PRO A 90 25.43 8.35 -21.03
C PRO A 90 25.82 7.37 -19.95
N ASN A 91 24.84 6.92 -19.18
CA ASN A 91 25.05 6.01 -18.08
C ASN A 91 25.47 4.65 -18.68
N ASP A 92 26.38 3.91 -18.06
CA ASP A 92 26.75 2.55 -18.52
C ASP A 92 25.50 1.64 -18.67
N LEU A 93 24.44 1.91 -17.90
CA LEU A 93 23.13 1.26 -18.05
C LEU A 93 22.40 1.61 -19.35
N ASP A 94 22.58 2.79 -19.91
CA ASP A 94 21.98 3.19 -21.21
C ASP A 94 22.78 2.63 -22.39
N MET A 95 24.07 2.32 -22.17
CA MET A 95 24.89 1.56 -23.12
C MET A 95 24.62 0.05 -23.02
N ALA A 96 24.34 -0.46 -21.81
CA ALA A 96 23.96 -1.86 -21.58
C ALA A 96 22.48 -2.15 -21.92
N LEU A 97 21.58 -1.20 -21.69
CA LEU A 97 20.27 -1.12 -22.34
C LEU A 97 20.47 -0.44 -23.68
N ASP A 98 21.15 -1.10 -24.61
CA ASP A 98 21.23 -0.66 -25.99
C ASP A 98 19.80 -0.33 -26.50
N VAL A 99 19.50 0.96 -26.55
CA VAL A 99 18.15 1.51 -26.85
C VAL A 99 17.78 1.21 -28.30
N SER A 100 18.72 0.66 -29.07
CA SER A 100 18.64 0.32 -30.48
C SER A 100 17.83 -0.96 -30.77
N SER A 101 17.74 -1.92 -29.85
CA SER A 101 16.95 -3.15 -30.08
C SER A 101 16.05 -3.64 -28.91
N PRO A 102 15.13 -2.80 -28.39
CA PRO A 102 14.08 -3.25 -27.48
C PRO A 102 13.29 -4.44 -28.03
N ALA A 103 13.12 -4.50 -29.35
CA ALA A 103 12.49 -5.60 -30.07
C ALA A 103 13.28 -6.92 -29.93
N GLU A 104 14.58 -6.91 -30.19
CA GLU A 104 15.42 -8.12 -30.08
C GLU A 104 15.51 -8.62 -28.62
N ARG A 105 15.58 -7.70 -27.65
CA ARG A 105 15.54 -8.07 -26.24
C ARG A 105 14.21 -8.69 -25.85
N LEU A 106 13.10 -8.16 -26.37
CA LEU A 106 11.78 -8.72 -26.14
C LEU A 106 11.66 -10.14 -26.72
N GLU A 107 12.19 -10.36 -27.93
CA GLU A 107 12.25 -11.69 -28.55
C GLU A 107 13.12 -12.67 -27.75
N GLN A 108 14.28 -12.23 -27.25
CA GLN A 108 15.14 -13.06 -26.40
C GLN A 108 14.43 -13.47 -25.10
N ILE A 109 13.70 -12.54 -24.47
CA ILE A 109 12.91 -12.79 -23.26
C ILE A 109 11.75 -13.75 -23.57
N GLU A 110 11.04 -13.54 -24.67
CA GLU A 110 9.94 -14.41 -25.12
C GLU A 110 10.45 -15.85 -25.33
N ARG A 111 11.60 -16.02 -26.00
CA ARG A 111 12.25 -17.33 -26.20
C ARG A 111 12.59 -18.02 -24.88
N GLN A 112 13.15 -17.29 -23.90
CA GLN A 112 13.48 -17.86 -22.59
C GLN A 112 12.23 -18.32 -21.84
N LEU A 113 11.18 -17.49 -21.84
CA LEU A 113 9.90 -17.81 -21.20
C LEU A 113 9.23 -19.04 -21.83
N LEU A 114 9.24 -19.14 -23.16
CA LEU A 114 8.71 -20.30 -23.90
C LEU A 114 9.47 -21.59 -23.56
N LYS A 115 10.80 -21.56 -23.52
CA LYS A 115 11.63 -22.72 -23.13
C LYS A 115 11.31 -23.18 -21.71
N ASP A 116 11.12 -22.25 -20.78
CA ASP A 116 10.75 -22.57 -19.40
C ASP A 116 9.32 -23.06 -19.25
N ALA A 117 8.39 -22.54 -20.04
CA ALA A 117 7.01 -23.03 -20.09
C ALA A 117 6.95 -24.46 -20.64
N ILE A 118 7.65 -24.77 -21.73
CA ILE A 118 7.74 -26.12 -22.31
C ILE A 118 8.34 -27.10 -21.31
N ARG A 119 9.45 -26.72 -20.66
CA ARG A 119 10.11 -27.58 -19.66
C ARG A 119 9.18 -27.92 -18.49
N ARG A 120 8.47 -26.91 -17.96
CA ARG A 120 7.52 -27.07 -16.85
C ARG A 120 6.26 -27.82 -17.28
N GLY A 121 5.77 -27.59 -18.49
CA GLY A 121 4.61 -28.27 -19.06
C GLY A 121 4.87 -29.76 -19.28
N LYS A 122 6.02 -30.09 -19.89
CA LYS A 122 6.46 -31.49 -20.09
C LYS A 122 6.64 -32.23 -18.77
N ALA A 123 7.23 -31.58 -17.76
CA ALA A 123 7.37 -32.17 -16.42
C ALA A 123 6.02 -32.45 -15.73
N LYS A 124 4.96 -31.72 -16.10
CA LYS A 124 3.60 -31.85 -15.56
C LYS A 124 2.67 -32.68 -16.46
N GLY A 125 3.15 -33.19 -17.60
CA GLY A 125 2.35 -33.92 -18.57
C GLY A 125 1.27 -33.08 -19.26
N LEU A 126 1.45 -31.76 -19.32
CA LEU A 126 0.53 -30.84 -20.00
C LEU A 126 0.87 -30.75 -21.50
N ASP A 127 -0.15 -30.47 -22.30
CA ASP A 127 0.04 -30.19 -23.73
C ASP A 127 0.82 -28.89 -23.93
N VAL A 128 1.92 -28.97 -24.67
CA VAL A 128 2.87 -27.88 -24.94
C VAL A 128 2.97 -27.55 -26.44
N THR A 129 2.12 -28.14 -27.28
CA THR A 129 2.12 -27.97 -28.74
C THR A 129 2.06 -26.52 -29.19
N GLN A 130 1.28 -25.68 -28.49
CA GLN A 130 1.17 -24.25 -28.79
C GLN A 130 2.47 -23.48 -28.54
N TYR A 131 3.19 -23.81 -27.45
CA TYR A 131 4.47 -23.18 -27.13
C TYR A 131 5.58 -23.62 -28.08
N GLU A 132 5.57 -24.89 -28.51
CA GLU A 132 6.50 -25.41 -29.51
C GLU A 132 6.27 -24.79 -30.89
N LYS A 133 5.01 -24.53 -31.27
CA LYS A 133 4.74 -23.81 -32.52
C LYS A 133 5.27 -22.38 -32.48
N ARG A 134 5.03 -21.66 -31.38
CA ARG A 134 5.47 -20.27 -31.22
C ARG A 134 7.00 -20.12 -31.20
N ILE A 135 7.72 -21.08 -30.62
CA ILE A 135 9.18 -21.01 -30.59
C ILE A 135 9.78 -21.22 -31.99
N VAL A 136 9.18 -22.10 -32.81
CA VAL A 136 9.60 -22.33 -34.20
C VAL A 136 9.36 -21.09 -35.08
N GLU A 137 8.26 -20.37 -34.85
CA GLU A 137 7.97 -19.10 -35.53
C GLU A 137 8.99 -17.99 -35.20
N LEU A 138 9.62 -18.04 -34.02
CA LEU A 138 10.65 -17.09 -33.62
C LEU A 138 12.05 -17.53 -34.10
N ASP A 139 12.29 -18.84 -34.24
CA ASP A 139 13.58 -19.41 -34.67
C ASP A 139 13.76 -19.44 -36.21
N GLY A 140 12.70 -19.25 -36.98
CA GLY A 140 12.71 -19.20 -38.46
C GLY A 140 12.79 -17.78 -39.02
#